data_AF-A0A4V1S9H0-F1
#
_entry.id   AF-A0A4V1S9H0-F1
#
_cell.length_a   1.000
_cell.length_b   1.000
_cell.length_c   1.000
_cell.angle_alpha   90.00
_cell.angle_beta   90.00
_cell.angle_gamma   90.00
#
_symmetry.space_group_name_H-M   'P 1'
#
loop_
_entity.id
_entity.type
_entity.pdbx_description
1 polymer ?
#
loop_
_entity_poly.entity_id
_entity_poly.type
_entity_poly.pdbx_seq_one_letter_code
_entity_poly.pdbx_strand_id
1 'polypeptide(L)'
;MIRYRSVPIRCLLTIAAVFACIPSPGLAEEAGNPVPREEKIVLVGDSTIASGNGWGDALAKLLKPGVECINMGRGGRSSKSYRKEGHWEKVLELQPGWVLIQFGHNDQP
;
A
#
# COMPACT_ATOMS: atom_id res chain seq x y z
N MET A 1 -36.33 1.86 -71.04
CA MET A 1 -36.31 1.33 -69.65
C MET A 1 -34.98 1.77 -69.02
N ILE A 2 -35.09 2.49 -67.92
CA ILE A 2 -34.03 3.27 -67.25
C ILE A 2 -33.21 2.38 -66.31
N ARG A 3 -31.89 2.58 -66.24
CA ARG A 3 -31.13 2.83 -64.99
C ARG A 3 -29.63 3.08 -65.27
N TYR A 4 -29.24 4.35 -65.20
CA TYR A 4 -27.88 4.80 -64.89
C TYR A 4 -27.63 4.54 -63.39
N ARG A 5 -26.43 4.09 -63.02
CA ARG A 5 -26.02 4.02 -61.60
C ARG A 5 -24.58 4.50 -61.43
N SER A 6 -24.42 5.29 -60.38
CA SER A 6 -23.38 6.30 -60.14
C SER A 6 -22.09 5.75 -59.50
N VAL A 7 -21.00 6.51 -59.67
CA VAL A 7 -19.62 6.31 -59.13
C VAL A 7 -19.57 6.51 -57.59
N PRO A 8 -18.55 5.96 -56.88
CA PRO A 8 -17.54 6.84 -56.24
C PRO A 8 -16.11 6.26 -56.33
N ILE A 9 -15.07 7.02 -56.72
CA ILE A 9 -14.30 8.03 -55.98
C ILE A 9 -13.49 7.48 -54.78
N ARG A 10 -12.17 7.43 -55.03
CA ARG A 10 -11.01 7.66 -54.14
C ARG A 10 -10.53 6.59 -53.16
N CYS A 11 -9.26 6.81 -52.80
CA CYS A 11 -8.47 6.33 -51.67
C CYS A 11 -7.71 5.03 -51.96
N LEU A 12 -6.38 4.95 -51.83
CA LEU A 12 -5.43 5.73 -51.06
C LEU A 12 -4.04 5.59 -51.73
N LEU A 13 -3.37 6.71 -52.02
CA LEU A 13 -1.93 6.74 -52.28
C LEU A 13 -1.22 6.55 -50.94
N THR A 14 -0.42 5.49 -50.83
CA THR A 14 0.55 5.31 -49.75
C THR A 14 1.77 6.18 -50.05
N ILE A 15 2.00 7.20 -49.22
CA ILE A 15 3.29 7.88 -49.13
C ILE A 15 3.72 7.84 -47.67
N ALA A 16 4.78 7.07 -47.42
CA ALA A 16 5.48 7.05 -46.15
C ALA A 16 6.13 8.42 -45.92
N ALA A 17 5.76 9.08 -44.81
CA ALA A 17 6.46 10.25 -44.32
C ALA A 17 7.22 9.87 -43.06
N VAL A 18 8.54 9.75 -43.20
CA VAL A 18 9.50 9.67 -42.10
C VAL A 18 9.46 11.01 -41.39
N PHE A 19 8.82 11.07 -40.23
CA PHE A 19 8.92 12.23 -39.35
C PHE A 19 10.12 12.05 -38.42
N ALA A 20 11.08 12.96 -38.57
CA ALA A 20 12.28 13.07 -37.77
C ALA A 20 11.94 13.14 -36.26
N CYS A 21 12.64 12.34 -35.47
CA CYS A 21 12.65 12.43 -34.02
C CYS A 21 13.41 13.71 -33.63
N ILE A 22 12.67 14.81 -33.48
CA ILE A 22 13.17 16.00 -32.79
C ILE A 22 13.08 15.66 -31.30
N PRO A 23 14.19 15.62 -30.53
CA PRO A 23 14.07 15.56 -29.08
C PRO A 23 13.49 16.90 -28.63
N SER A 24 12.20 16.91 -28.31
CA SER A 24 11.64 17.94 -27.45
C SER A 24 12.51 18.00 -26.19
N PRO A 25 12.94 19.18 -25.70
CA PRO A 25 13.41 19.30 -24.34
C PRO A 25 12.21 18.98 -23.44
N GLY A 26 12.05 17.69 -23.15
CA GLY A 26 11.08 17.18 -22.21
C GLY A 26 11.36 17.85 -20.89
N LEU A 27 10.29 18.46 -20.36
CA LEU A 27 10.19 18.99 -19.01
C LEU A 27 11.02 18.15 -18.05
N ALA A 28 11.86 18.84 -17.29
CA ALA A 28 12.58 18.30 -16.16
C ALA A 28 11.71 17.28 -15.41
N GLU A 29 12.28 16.12 -15.15
CA GLU A 29 11.72 15.12 -14.25
C GLU A 29 11.44 15.84 -12.92
N GLU A 30 10.17 16.19 -12.68
CA GLU A 30 9.68 16.57 -11.37
C GLU A 30 10.02 15.39 -10.47
N ALA A 31 11.06 15.55 -9.65
CA ALA A 31 11.50 14.57 -8.68
C ALA A 31 10.26 14.07 -7.93
N GLY A 32 9.86 12.84 -8.22
CA GLY A 32 8.55 12.33 -7.88
C GLY A 32 8.28 12.55 -6.40
N ASN A 33 7.23 13.32 -6.11
CA ASN A 33 6.61 13.27 -4.79
C ASN A 33 6.41 11.79 -4.46
N PRO A 34 6.93 11.28 -3.32
CA PRO A 34 6.72 9.90 -2.98
C PRO A 34 5.21 9.66 -2.97
N VAL A 35 4.75 8.72 -3.80
CA VAL A 35 3.37 8.23 -3.73
C VAL A 35 3.14 7.87 -2.26
N PRO A 36 2.14 8.46 -1.57
CA PRO A 36 1.86 8.12 -0.20
C PRO A 36 1.58 6.63 -0.15
N ARG A 37 2.54 5.84 0.34
CA ARG A 37 2.25 4.44 0.67
C ARG A 37 1.23 4.51 1.78
N GLU A 38 0.14 3.75 1.66
CA GLU A 38 -0.79 3.58 2.76
C GLU A 38 0.03 3.22 4.01
N GLU A 39 0.02 4.12 5.00
CA GLU A 39 0.85 3.97 6.18
C GLU A 39 0.22 2.91 7.07
N LYS A 40 0.65 1.66 6.90
CA LYS A 40 0.20 0.56 7.75
C LYS A 40 1.07 0.47 9.00
N ILE A 41 0.44 0.65 10.15
CA ILE A 41 1.01 0.49 11.47
C ILE A 41 0.47 -0.80 12.09
N VAL A 42 1.35 -1.68 12.58
CA VAL A 42 0.94 -2.85 13.36
C VAL A 42 1.39 -2.68 14.80
N LEU A 43 0.46 -2.79 15.74
CA LEU A 43 0.74 -2.73 17.17
C LEU A 43 0.98 -4.16 17.68
N VAL A 44 2.10 -4.38 18.36
CA VAL A 44 2.52 -5.70 18.85
C VAL A 44 2.84 -5.58 20.33
N GLY A 45 2.24 -6.44 21.14
CA GLY A 45 2.57 -6.45 22.56
C GLY A 45 1.73 -7.41 23.37
N ASP A 46 1.80 -7.22 24.68
CA ASP A 46 1.09 -8.02 25.65
C ASP A 46 -0.34 -7.50 25.95
N SER A 47 -0.88 -7.78 27.14
CA SER A 47 -2.19 -7.33 27.58
C SER A 47 -2.38 -5.81 27.58
N THR A 48 -1.30 -5.03 27.72
CA THR A 48 -1.41 -3.55 27.71
C THR A 48 -1.66 -2.99 26.33
N ILE A 49 -1.41 -3.75 25.26
CA ILE A 49 -1.75 -3.38 23.87
C ILE A 49 -3.02 -4.09 23.40
N ALA A 50 -3.27 -5.32 23.86
CA ALA A 50 -4.34 -6.19 23.38
C ALA A 50 -5.72 -5.52 23.33
N SER A 51 -6.49 -5.82 22.27
CA SER A 51 -7.82 -5.25 22.09
C SER A 51 -8.76 -5.52 23.27
N GLY A 52 -9.64 -4.55 23.55
CA GLY A 52 -10.60 -4.59 24.65
C GLY A 52 -10.05 -4.23 26.04
N ASN A 53 -8.75 -4.43 26.30
CA ASN A 53 -8.16 -4.22 27.63
C ASN A 53 -6.91 -3.32 27.65
N GLY A 54 -6.27 -3.14 26.50
CA GLY A 54 -5.07 -2.34 26.31
C GLY A 54 -5.32 -0.99 25.65
N TRP A 55 -4.26 -0.19 25.52
CA TRP A 55 -4.31 1.14 24.91
C TRP A 55 -4.34 1.10 23.38
N GLY A 56 -4.04 -0.05 22.75
CA GLY A 56 -3.81 -0.15 21.30
C GLY A 56 -5.01 0.30 20.45
N ASP A 57 -6.23 -0.13 20.81
CA ASP A 57 -7.45 0.25 20.08
C ASP A 57 -7.74 1.76 20.20
N ALA A 58 -7.35 2.37 21.31
CA ALA A 58 -7.50 3.81 21.51
C ALA A 58 -6.49 4.59 20.65
N LEU A 59 -5.23 4.16 20.58
CA LEU A 59 -4.24 4.78 19.68
C LEU A 59 -4.72 4.69 18.23
N ALA A 60 -5.21 3.52 17.80
CA ALA A 60 -5.69 3.31 16.43
C ALA A 60 -6.77 4.33 16.02
N LYS A 61 -7.67 4.71 16.94
CA LYS A 61 -8.73 5.70 16.71
C LYS A 61 -8.24 7.15 16.65
N LEU A 62 -7.04 7.44 17.17
CA LEU A 62 -6.46 8.78 17.22
C LEU A 62 -5.55 9.08 16.02
N LEU A 63 -5.27 8.09 15.17
CA LEU A 63 -4.44 8.27 14.00
C LEU A 63 -5.15 9.10 12.92
N LYS A 64 -4.33 9.78 12.10
CA LYS A 64 -4.84 10.59 10.98
C LYS A 64 -5.56 9.69 9.97
N PRO A 65 -6.57 10.22 9.25
CA PRO A 65 -7.16 9.51 8.12
C PRO A 65 -6.10 9.06 7.11
N GLY A 66 -6.26 7.87 6.55
CA GLY A 66 -5.30 7.27 5.60
C GLY A 66 -4.17 6.45 6.23
N VAL A 67 -4.10 6.39 7.56
CA VAL A 67 -3.21 5.46 8.28
C VAL A 67 -4.01 4.22 8.66
N GLU A 68 -3.61 3.06 8.15
CA GLU A 68 -4.17 1.77 8.58
C GLU A 68 -3.47 1.35 9.88
N CYS A 69 -4.23 1.00 10.92
CA CYS A 69 -3.67 0.53 12.19
C CYS A 69 -4.29 -0.79 12.60
N ILE A 70 -3.45 -1.82 12.71
CA ILE A 70 -3.86 -3.19 13.05
C ILE A 70 -3.31 -3.53 14.44
N ASN A 71 -4.21 -3.78 15.39
CA ASN A 71 -3.83 -4.19 16.74
C ASN A 71 -3.63 -5.72 16.83
N MET A 72 -2.37 -6.15 16.96
CA MET A 72 -1.96 -7.54 17.12
C MET A 72 -1.50 -7.86 18.55
N GLY A 73 -1.87 -7.05 19.53
CA GLY A 73 -1.60 -7.32 20.95
C GLY A 73 -2.24 -8.63 21.44
N ARG A 74 -1.55 -9.34 22.33
CA ARG A 74 -2.01 -10.63 22.89
C ARG A 74 -1.81 -10.67 24.40
N GLY A 75 -2.92 -10.76 25.13
CA GLY A 75 -2.90 -10.85 26.59
C GLY A 75 -2.11 -12.03 27.13
N GLY A 76 -1.35 -11.81 28.21
CA GLY A 76 -0.57 -12.83 28.90
C GLY A 76 0.65 -13.35 28.14
N ARG A 77 1.06 -12.70 27.05
CA ARG A 77 2.26 -13.09 26.29
C ARG A 77 3.47 -12.27 26.74
N SER A 78 4.60 -12.95 26.87
CA SER A 78 5.93 -12.34 26.86
C SER A 78 6.41 -12.21 25.41
N SER A 79 7.50 -11.49 25.18
CA SER A 79 8.12 -11.45 23.84
C SER A 79 8.51 -12.85 23.36
N LYS A 80 8.94 -13.73 24.28
CA LYS A 80 9.28 -15.14 23.99
C LYS A 80 8.06 -15.96 23.59
N SER A 81 6.96 -15.92 24.36
CA SER A 81 5.77 -16.72 24.01
C SER A 81 5.07 -16.17 22.78
N TYR A 82 5.06 -14.85 22.57
CA TYR A 82 4.51 -14.23 21.37
C TYR A 82 5.17 -14.78 20.09
N ARG A 83 6.50 -14.89 20.08
CA ARG A 83 7.26 -15.50 18.99
C ARG A 83 7.05 -17.01 18.90
N LYS A 84 7.14 -17.72 20.02
CA LYS A 84 6.99 -19.20 20.06
C LYS A 84 5.63 -19.67 19.53
N GLU A 85 4.58 -18.91 19.79
CA GLU A 85 3.20 -19.23 19.39
C GLU A 85 2.86 -18.83 17.94
N GLY A 86 3.80 -18.27 17.18
CA GLY A 86 3.58 -17.95 15.77
C GLY A 86 2.88 -16.60 15.51
N HIS A 87 2.77 -15.73 16.52
CA HIS A 87 2.08 -14.43 16.32
C HIS A 87 2.95 -13.44 15.56
N TRP A 88 4.28 -13.58 15.63
CA TRP A 88 5.21 -12.71 14.92
C TRP A 88 5.13 -12.91 13.40
N GLU A 89 4.99 -14.16 12.95
CA GLU A 89 4.86 -14.53 11.55
C GLU A 89 3.60 -13.89 10.96
N LYS A 90 2.50 -13.90 11.70
CA LYS A 90 1.25 -13.20 11.32
C LYS A 90 1.44 -11.68 11.20
N VAL A 91 2.32 -11.08 12.00
CA VAL A 91 2.64 -9.64 11.86
C VAL A 91 3.41 -9.39 10.56
N LEU A 92 4.36 -10.27 10.21
CA LEU A 92 5.14 -10.13 8.97
C LEU A 92 4.28 -10.32 7.71
N GLU A 93 3.30 -11.21 7.74
CA GLU A 93 2.32 -11.41 6.65
C GLU A 93 1.52 -10.14 6.32
N LEU A 94 1.35 -9.23 7.30
CA LEU A 94 0.65 -7.96 7.09
C LEU A 94 1.47 -6.93 6.30
N GLN A 95 2.78 -7.17 6.12
CA GLN A 95 3.72 -6.26 5.47
C GLN A 95 3.62 -4.82 6.02
N PRO A 96 3.84 -4.63 7.34
CA PRO A 96 3.72 -3.32 7.97
C PRO A 96 4.77 -2.34 7.43
N GLY A 97 4.38 -1.08 7.27
CA GLY A 97 5.34 0.02 7.12
C GLY A 97 6.00 0.36 8.47
N TRP A 98 5.25 0.21 9.56
CA TRP A 98 5.73 0.42 10.93
C TRP A 98 5.23 -0.67 11.87
N VAL A 99 6.08 -1.06 12.81
CA VAL A 99 5.69 -1.94 13.92
C VAL A 99 6.02 -1.23 15.23
N LEU A 100 5.00 -1.01 16.06
CA LEU A 100 5.17 -0.50 17.42
C LEU A 100 5.11 -1.68 18.38
N ILE A 101 6.19 -1.89 19.13
CA ILE A 101 6.36 -3.07 19.98
C ILE A 101 6.40 -2.66 21.45
N GLN A 102 5.60 -3.31 22.29
CA GLN A 102 5.67 -3.22 23.74
C GLN A 102 5.59 -4.60 24.40
N PHE A 103 6.67 -4.98 25.08
CA PHE A 103 6.72 -6.14 25.97
C PHE A 103 7.52 -5.77 27.22
N GLY A 104 7.52 -6.64 28.22
CA GLY A 104 8.42 -6.51 29.36
C GLY A 104 7.85 -7.10 30.65
N HIS A 105 6.61 -6.78 31.00
CA HIS A 105 6.07 -7.18 32.31
C HIS A 105 5.89 -8.71 32.44
N ASN A 106 5.50 -9.39 31.35
CA ASN A 106 5.41 -10.85 31.29
C ASN A 106 6.76 -11.54 31.00
N ASP A 107 7.81 -10.78 30.70
CA ASP A 107 9.14 -11.32 30.35
C ASP A 107 10.02 -11.52 31.60
N GLN A 108 9.57 -11.01 32.75
CA GLN A 108 10.23 -11.17 34.04
C GLN A 108 10.03 -12.60 34.59
N PRO A 109 11.06 -13.17 35.26
CA PRO A 109 10.98 -14.49 35.89
C PRO A 109 10.11 -14.52 37.15
#